data_AF-A0A9R1ACK3-F1
#
_entry.id   AF-A0A9R1ACK3-F1
#
_cell.length_a   1.000
_cell.length_b   1.000
_cell.length_c   1.000
_cell.angle_alpha   90.00
_cell.angle_beta   90.00
_cell.angle_gamma   90.00
#
_symmetry.space_group_name_H-M   'P 1'
#
loop_
_entity.id
_entity.type
_entity.pdbx_description
1 polymer ?
#
loop_
_entity_poly.entity_id
_entity_poly.type
_entity_poly.pdbx_seq_one_letter_code
_entity_poly.pdbx_strand_id
1 'polypeptide(L)' 'MVAPNLKTIKIRGCWGLRRLPVVGARSGGMKKPSVEIEKHVWDALEWDEEVAPGHFEAPLHSLYYKKKLPRVSVLR' A
#
# COMPACT_ATOMS: atom_id res chain seq x y z
N MET A 1 0.37 -1.99 15.10
CA MET A 1 0.03 -3.37 14.69
C MET A 1 1.20 -3.92 13.89
N VAL A 2 1.74 -5.10 14.27
CA VAL A 2 2.89 -5.73 13.60
C VAL A 2 2.43 -7.01 12.92
N ALA A 3 2.80 -7.20 11.65
CA ALA A 3 2.46 -8.36 10.85
C ALA A 3 3.74 -9.10 10.39
N PRO A 4 4.34 -9.94 11.25
CA PRO A 4 5.64 -10.56 10.98
C PRO A 4 5.60 -11.58 9.83
N ASN A 5 4.48 -12.29 9.66
CA ASN A 5 4.31 -13.34 8.64
C ASN A 5 3.59 -12.86 7.37
N LEU A 6 3.58 -11.55 7.11
CA LEU A 6 2.88 -10.96 5.98
C LEU A 6 3.53 -11.35 4.65
N LYS A 7 2.80 -12.07 3.78
CA LYS A 7 3.32 -12.49 2.47
C LYS A 7 2.98 -11.52 1.35
N THR A 8 1.76 -10.98 1.37
CA THR A 8 1.25 -10.11 0.30
C THR A 8 0.32 -9.06 0.88
N ILE A 9 0.48 -7.82 0.44
CA ILE A 9 -0.44 -6.71 0.74
C ILE A 9 -1.16 -6.35 -0.55
N LYS A 10 -2.49 -6.31 -0.51
CA LYS A 10 -3.31 -5.80 -1.62
C LYS A 10 -4.15 -4.64 -1.11
N ILE A 11 -3.85 -3.45 -1.59
CA ILE A 11 -4.56 -2.23 -1.25
C ILE A 11 -5.23 -1.72 -2.52
N ARG A 12 -6.56 -1.60 -2.47
CA ARG A 12 -7.38 -1.08 -3.57
C ARG A 12 -8.43 -0.15 -3.01
N GLY A 13 -8.53 1.07 -3.53
CA GLY A 13 -9.54 2.05 -3.13
C GLY A 13 -9.33 2.67 -1.75
N CYS A 14 -8.18 2.46 -1.09
CA CYS A 14 -7.85 3.07 0.20
C CYS A 14 -7.04 4.36 0.01
N TRP A 15 -7.69 5.40 -0.49
CA TRP A 15 -7.08 6.70 -0.82
C TRP A 15 -6.58 7.48 0.40
N GLY A 16 -7.10 7.19 1.60
CA GLY A 16 -6.71 7.82 2.86
C GLY A 16 -5.65 7.04 3.64
N LEU A 17 -5.10 5.97 3.06
CA LEU A 17 -4.10 5.15 3.73
C LEU A 17 -2.77 5.91 3.78
N ARG A 18 -2.31 6.20 5.00
CA ARG A 18 -1.04 6.89 5.22
C ARG A 18 0.08 5.99 5.74
N ARG A 19 -0.26 4.87 6.38
CA ARG A 19 0.73 3.98 7.00
C ARG A 19 0.45 2.53 6.63
N LEU A 20 1.53 1.79 6.34
CA LEU A 20 1.49 0.35 6.16
C LEU A 20 1.71 -0.37 7.49
N PRO A 21 1.20 -1.60 7.66
CA PRO A 21 1.47 -2.39 8.85
C PRO A 21 2.98 -2.63 8.98
N VAL A 22 3.48 -2.55 10.21
CA VAL A 22 4.89 -2.81 10.50
C VAL A 22 5.18 -4.25 10.15
N VAL A 23 6.07 -4.42 9.18
CA VAL A 23 6.61 -5.72 8.82
C VAL A 23 7.78 -5.95 9.78
N GLY A 24 7.57 -6.80 10.79
CA GLY A 24 8.59 -7.07 11.82
C GLY A 24 9.95 -7.41 11.20
N ALA A 25 11.04 -7.13 11.92
CA ALA A 25 12.41 -7.28 11.45
C ALA A 25 12.63 -8.65 10.78
N ARG A 26 12.69 -8.67 9.44
CA ARG A 26 12.90 -9.91 8.69
C ARG A 26 14.40 -10.18 8.63
N SER A 27 14.80 -11.29 9.24
CA SER A 27 16.17 -11.80 9.11
C SER A 27 16.44 -12.22 7.65
N GLY A 28 17.67 -12.01 7.17
CA GLY A 28 18.10 -11.92 5.76
C GLY A 28 17.84 -13.10 4.80
N GLY A 29 16.98 -14.06 5.16
CA GLY A 29 16.49 -15.12 4.27
C GLY A 29 14.98 -15.08 3.98
N MET A 30 14.22 -14.19 4.64
CA MET A 30 12.76 -14.15 4.48
C MET A 30 12.37 -13.25 3.30
N LYS A 31 11.68 -13.80 2.30
CA LYS A 31 11.20 -13.05 1.13
C LYS A 31 10.46 -11.79 1.58
N LYS A 32 10.79 -10.64 0.96
CA LYS A 32 10.07 -9.38 1.20
C LYS A 32 8.60 -9.55 0.79
N PRO A 33 7.65 -8.88 1.47
CA PRO A 33 6.26 -8.98 1.11
C PRO A 33 6.03 -8.27 -0.23
N SER A 34 5.31 -8.92 -1.13
CA SER A 34 4.88 -8.29 -2.37
C SER A 34 3.72 -7.33 -2.08
N VAL A 35 3.80 -6.10 -2.58
CA VAL A 35 2.79 -5.07 -2.34
C VAL A 35 2.12 -4.71 -3.65
N GLU A 36 0.80 -4.91 -3.73
CA GLU A 36 -0.04 -4.40 -4.80
C GLU A 36 -0.77 -3.15 -4.28
N ILE A 37 -0.36 -1.99 -4.75
CA ILE A 37 -0.86 -0.69 -4.26
C ILE A 37 -0.86 0.33 -5.39
N GLU A 38 -1.84 1.22 -5.38
CA GLU A 38 -1.95 2.27 -6.37
C GLU A 38 -0.81 3.30 -6.21
N LYS A 39 -0.25 3.78 -7.33
CA LYS A 39 0.94 4.65 -7.33
C LYS A 39 0.81 5.89 -6.44
N HIS A 40 -0.36 6.54 -6.47
CA HIS A 40 -0.60 7.75 -5.70
C HIS A 40 -0.75 7.48 -4.19
N VAL A 41 -1.26 6.30 -3.79
CA VAL A 41 -1.30 5.92 -2.37
C VAL A 41 0.12 5.64 -1.90
N TRP A 42 0.91 4.92 -2.70
CA TRP A 42 2.30 4.64 -2.39
C TRP A 42 3.15 5.90 -2.19
N ASP A 43 2.94 6.90 -3.04
CA ASP A 43 3.60 8.22 -2.95
C ASP A 43 3.14 9.01 -1.71
N ALA A 44 1.87 8.86 -1.30
CA ALA A 44 1.29 9.52 -0.14
C ALA A 44 1.54 8.78 1.20
N LEU A 45 2.27 7.66 1.20
CA LEU A 45 2.61 6.94 2.43
C LEU A 45 3.61 7.74 3.26
N GLU A 46 3.32 7.86 4.54
CA GLU A 46 4.25 8.34 5.57
C GLU A 46 5.13 7.14 5.98
N TRP A 47 6.43 7.26 5.72
CA TRP A 47 7.42 6.26 6.10
C TRP A 47 8.01 6.61 7.47
N ASP A 48 7.81 5.73 8.44
CA ASP A 48 8.40 5.84 9.79
C ASP A 48 9.70 5.01 9.84
N GLU A 49 10.54 5.21 10.87
CA GLU A 49 11.80 4.45 11.04
C GLU A 49 11.58 2.92 11.08
N GLU A 50 10.43 2.47 11.59
CA GLU A 50 10.06 1.06 11.64
C GLU A 50 9.54 0.50 10.30
N VAL A 51 9.08 1.37 9.40
CA VAL A 51 8.47 1.01 8.11
C VAL A 51 9.18 1.78 7.00
N ALA A 52 10.27 1.20 6.51
CA ALA A 52 11.00 1.74 5.38
C ALA A 52 10.50 1.13 4.05
N PRO A 53 10.56 1.87 2.92
CA PRO A 53 10.23 1.32 1.60
C PRO A 53 11.13 0.12 1.23
N GLY A 54 12.34 0.06 1.77
CA GLY A 54 13.28 -1.05 1.58
C GLY A 54 12.84 -2.39 2.22
N HIS A 55 11.87 -2.37 3.14
CA HIS A 55 11.32 -3.58 3.76
C HIS A 55 10.34 -4.34 2.85
N PHE A 56 9.88 -3.70 1.78
CA PHE A 56 8.93 -4.26 0.82
C PHE A 56 9.63 -4.64 -0.49
N GLU A 57 9.03 -5.57 -1.24
CA GLU A 57 9.44 -5.82 -2.62
C GLU A 57 8.94 -4.68 -3.53
N ALA A 58 9.43 -4.63 -4.77
CA ALA A 58 8.99 -3.62 -5.74
C ALA A 58 7.45 -3.58 -5.81
N PRO A 59 6.83 -2.42 -5.55
CA PRO A 59 5.38 -2.30 -5.53
C PRO A 59 4.82 -2.57 -6.92
N LEU A 60 3.87 -3.49 -7.00
CA LEU A 60 3.04 -3.68 -8.18
C LEU A 60 2.00 -2.57 -8.19
N HIS A 61 2.23 -1.58 -9.04
CA HIS A 61 1.32 -0.46 -9.20
C HIS A 61 0.04 -0.92 -9.88
N SER A 62 -1.03 -1.06 -9.09
CA SER A 62 -2.36 -1.24 -9.64
C SER A 62 -2.76 0.04 -10.35
N LEU A 63 -3.07 -0.03 -11.64
CA LEU A 63 -3.66 1.06 -12.42
C LEU A 63 -5.16 1.19 -12.12
N TYR A 64 -5.59 0.96 -10.87
CA TYR A 64 -6.97 1.18 -10.45
C TYR A 64 -7.26 2.69 -10.52
N TYR A 65 -7.48 3.15 -11.74
CA TYR A 65 -7.66 4.55 -12.05
C TYR A 65 -9.00 4.97 -11.48
N LYS A 66 -8.97 6.04 -10.69
CA LYS A 66 -10.16 6.80 -10.34
C LYS A 66 -10.82 7.25 -11.64
N LYS A 67 -11.72 6.44 -12.21
CA LYS A 67 -12.78 6.99 -13.07
C LYS A 67 -13.39 8.09 -12.22
N LYS A 68 -13.20 9.35 -12.63
CA LYS A 68 -13.86 10.49 -12.01
C LYS A 68 -15.35 10.17 -12.10
N LEU A 69 -15.93 9.61 -11.05
CA LEU A 69 -17.36 9.49 -10.95
C LEU A 69 -17.87 10.94 -11.08
N PRO A 70 -18.71 11.25 -12.08
CA PRO A 70 -19.25 12.59 -12.22
C PRO A 70 -19.83 12.97 -10.86
N ARG A 71 -19.35 14.08 -10.31
CA ARG A 71 -19.62 14.53 -8.93
C ARG A 71 -21.11 14.84 -8.67
N VAL A 72 -21.97 14.68 -9.66
CA VAL A 72 -23.40 14.90 -9.55
C VAL A 72 -24.09 14.06 -10.62
N SER A 73 -24.85 13.05 -10.23
CA SER A 73 -26.07 12.71 -10.96
C SER A 73 -27.20 13.40 -10.21
N VAL A 74 -27.54 14.62 -10.61
CA VAL A 74 -28.79 15.24 -10.15
C VAL A 74 -29.90 14.36 -10.73
N LEU A 75 -30.68 13.70 -9.88
CA LEU A 75 -31.94 13.11 -10.29
C LEU A 75 -32.82 14.28 -10.76
N ARG A 76 -33.13 14.28 -12.05
CA ARG A 76 -34.04 15.24 -12.69
C ARG A 76 -35.48 14.83 -12.41
#